data_AF-L2GM23-F1
#
_entry.id   AF-L2GM23-F1
#
_cell.length_a   1.000
_cell.length_b   1.000
_cell.length_c   1.000
_cell.angle_alpha   90.00
_cell.angle_beta   90.00
_cell.angle_gamma   90.00
#
_symmetry.space_group_name_H-M   'P 1'
#
loop_
_entity.id
_entity.type
_entity.pdbx_description
1 polymer ?
#
loop_
_entity_poly.entity_id
_entity_poly.type
_entity_poly.pdbx_seq_one_letter_code
_entity_poly.pdbx_strand_id
1 'polypeptide(L)'
;MCLQEYSTVPIIIGSEAVFVPENERAFPELTHEWKCYVKATPGVLKTVQFRLHESFKNPYINVLQEPFQISEKGWGEFTIQIKIILFNNEKINTNHYLKLHGSTYPLVSERVDTIAYKGEAVPIDPGYMFEYVDDDEEYKRIDEGINYMLELLEDRKNK
;
A
#
# COMPACT_ATOMS: atom_id res chain seq x y z
N MET A 1 -17.54 -30.29 -11.91
CA MET A 1 -16.38 -29.40 -11.97
C MET A 1 -16.65 -28.28 -10.98
N CYS A 2 -16.17 -28.39 -9.73
CA CYS A 2 -16.42 -27.33 -8.73
C CYS A 2 -15.66 -26.08 -9.16
N LEU A 3 -16.37 -24.97 -9.29
CA LEU A 3 -15.76 -23.65 -9.39
C LEU A 3 -14.93 -23.46 -8.11
N GLN A 4 -13.63 -23.21 -8.25
CA GLN A 4 -12.84 -22.79 -7.10
C GLN A 4 -13.33 -21.42 -6.67
N GLU A 5 -13.85 -21.31 -5.44
CA GLU A 5 -14.26 -20.03 -4.88
C GLU A 5 -13.01 -19.17 -4.62
N TYR A 6 -13.04 -17.95 -5.15
CA TYR A 6 -12.05 -16.93 -4.89
C TYR A 6 -12.68 -15.89 -3.96
N SER A 7 -11.89 -15.44 -3.01
CA SER A 7 -12.24 -14.36 -2.10
C SER A 7 -11.31 -13.17 -2.32
N THR A 8 -11.75 -12.00 -1.90
CA THR A 8 -10.93 -10.78 -1.96
C THR A 8 -10.84 -10.16 -0.58
N VAL A 9 -9.73 -9.48 -0.30
CA VAL A 9 -9.55 -8.74 0.93
C VAL A 9 -8.72 -7.48 0.69
N PRO A 10 -9.15 -6.33 1.23
CA PRO A 10 -8.37 -5.10 1.17
C PRO A 10 -7.10 -5.20 2.01
N ILE A 11 -6.05 -4.55 1.51
CA ILE A 11 -4.78 -4.38 2.20
C ILE A 11 -4.32 -2.92 2.07
N ILE A 12 -3.55 -2.43 3.02
CA ILE A 12 -2.81 -1.17 2.89
C ILE A 12 -1.34 -1.47 2.67
N ILE A 13 -0.74 -0.82 1.68
CA ILE A 13 0.69 -0.78 1.49
C ILE A 13 1.12 0.68 1.66
N GLY A 14 2.03 0.93 2.58
CA GLY A 14 2.40 2.31 2.90
C GLY A 14 3.78 2.49 3.49
N SER A 15 4.13 3.75 3.65
CA SER A 15 5.32 4.18 4.36
C SER A 15 5.05 5.47 5.12
N GLU A 16 5.75 5.65 6.23
CA GLU A 16 5.83 6.93 6.93
C GLU A 16 7.31 7.33 7.04
N ALA A 17 7.59 8.61 6.85
CA ALA A 17 8.93 9.17 6.96
C ALA A 17 8.94 10.43 7.84
N VAL A 18 10.02 10.58 8.59
CA VAL A 18 10.25 11.68 9.53
C VAL A 18 11.64 12.23 9.26
N PHE A 19 11.71 13.54 9.02
CA PHE A 19 13.00 14.23 8.91
C PHE A 19 13.69 14.27 10.27
N VAL A 20 14.97 13.90 10.31
CA VAL A 20 15.81 13.91 11.51
C VAL A 20 16.66 15.19 11.52
N PRO A 21 16.52 16.06 12.53
CA PRO A 21 17.38 17.24 12.70
C PRO A 21 18.86 16.88 12.77
N GLU A 22 19.74 17.72 12.23
CA GLU A 22 21.18 17.43 12.13
C GLU A 22 21.83 17.08 13.47
N ASN A 23 21.43 17.75 14.55
CA ASN A 23 21.91 17.52 15.91
C ASN A 23 21.49 16.17 16.52
N GLU A 24 20.52 15.47 15.93
CA GLU A 24 20.00 14.18 16.39
C GLU A 24 20.48 13.01 15.51
N ARG A 25 21.19 13.29 14.43
CA ARG A 25 21.67 12.27 13.50
C ARG A 25 22.86 11.52 14.07
N ALA A 26 22.78 10.19 14.05
CA ALA A 26 23.94 9.33 14.31
C ALA A 26 25.01 9.48 13.24
N PHE A 27 24.59 9.70 11.98
CA PHE A 27 25.46 9.94 10.84
C PHE A 27 24.88 11.08 9.99
N PRO A 28 25.69 12.08 9.58
CA PRO A 28 25.18 13.29 8.91
C PRO A 28 24.31 13.04 7.68
N GLU A 29 24.60 11.98 6.94
CA GLU A 29 23.91 11.55 5.73
C GLU A 29 22.55 10.90 5.98
N LEU A 30 22.25 10.44 7.19
CA LEU A 30 20.99 9.79 7.52
C LEU A 30 19.94 10.84 7.87
N THR A 31 19.34 11.43 6.84
CA THR A 31 18.45 12.58 6.97
C THR A 31 17.03 12.24 7.42
N HIS A 32 16.58 11.00 7.22
CA HIS A 32 15.23 10.57 7.58
C HIS A 32 15.25 9.23 8.33
N GLU A 33 14.29 9.09 9.23
CA GLU A 33 13.80 7.83 9.75
C GLU A 33 12.52 7.48 9.01
N TRP A 34 12.41 6.25 8.52
CA TRP A 34 11.22 5.82 7.80
C TRP A 34 10.83 4.40 8.16
N LYS A 35 9.54 4.11 7.97
CA LYS A 35 9.00 2.75 8.05
C LYS A 35 8.21 2.43 6.80
N CYS A 36 8.23 1.17 6.37
CA CYS A 36 7.37 0.64 5.32
C CYS A 36 6.57 -0.53 5.89
N TYR A 37 5.29 -0.63 5.54
CA TYR A 37 4.37 -1.59 6.13
C TYR A 37 3.36 -2.13 5.13
N VAL A 38 2.87 -3.33 5.43
CA VAL A 38 1.68 -3.94 4.83
C VAL A 38 0.70 -4.24 5.95
N LYS A 39 -0.54 -3.76 5.83
CA LYS A 39 -1.63 -4.02 6.78
C LYS A 39 -2.72 -4.80 6.06
N ALA A 40 -3.30 -5.79 6.73
CA ALA A 40 -4.43 -6.58 6.27
C ALA A 40 -5.21 -7.05 7.49
N THR A 41 -6.42 -7.58 7.28
CA THR A 41 -7.14 -8.30 8.33
C THR A 41 -6.25 -9.41 8.90
N PRO A 42 -6.16 -9.55 10.24
CA PRO A 42 -5.36 -10.59 10.87
C PRO A 42 -5.70 -11.99 10.34
N GLY A 43 -4.69 -12.81 10.10
CA GLY A 43 -4.86 -14.16 9.59
C GLY A 43 -5.00 -14.28 8.07
N VAL A 44 -4.93 -13.17 7.32
CA VAL A 44 -4.86 -13.22 5.85
C VAL A 44 -3.41 -13.46 5.38
N LEU A 45 -2.46 -12.70 5.92
CA LEU A 45 -1.06 -12.76 5.51
C LEU A 45 -0.27 -13.70 6.41
N LYS A 46 0.55 -14.57 5.80
CA LYS A 46 1.44 -15.48 6.52
C LYS A 46 2.80 -14.84 6.76
N THR A 47 3.43 -14.31 5.71
CA THR A 47 4.71 -13.59 5.80
C THR A 47 4.80 -12.49 4.76
N VAL A 48 5.62 -11.48 5.02
CA VAL A 48 5.94 -10.41 4.06
C VAL A 48 7.44 -10.26 3.95
N GLN A 49 7.95 -10.30 2.72
CA GLN A 49 9.34 -10.03 2.39
C GLN A 49 9.45 -8.64 1.78
N PHE A 50 10.27 -7.79 2.37
CA PHE A 50 10.67 -6.50 1.83
C PHE A 50 12.05 -6.63 1.20
N ARG A 51 12.20 -6.13 -0.03
CA ARG A 51 13.51 -5.96 -0.66
C ARG A 51 13.79 -4.46 -0.85
N LEU A 52 14.84 -4.02 -0.18
CA LEU A 52 15.36 -2.66 -0.22
C LEU A 52 16.34 -2.45 -1.39
N HIS A 53 16.79 -1.20 -1.55
CA HIS A 53 17.88 -0.88 -2.47
C HIS A 53 19.19 -1.58 -2.04
N GLU A 54 20.06 -1.90 -2.99
CA GLU A 54 21.27 -2.71 -2.77
C GLU A 54 22.33 -2.02 -1.89
N SER A 55 22.17 -0.72 -1.65
CA SER A 55 23.01 0.04 -0.71
C SER A 55 22.81 -0.34 0.76
N PHE A 56 21.70 -1.00 1.11
CA PHE A 56 21.45 -1.47 2.46
C PHE A 56 22.22 -2.76 2.74
N LYS A 57 22.81 -2.88 3.94
CA LYS A 57 23.59 -4.05 4.34
C LYS A 57 22.80 -5.36 4.25
N ASN A 58 21.53 -5.32 4.64
CA ASN A 58 20.61 -6.43 4.47
C ASN A 58 19.43 -5.99 3.58
N PRO A 59 19.55 -6.13 2.25
CA PRO A 59 18.52 -5.65 1.35
C PRO A 59 17.31 -6.57 1.31
N TYR A 60 17.32 -7.74 1.96
CA TYR A 60 16.19 -8.67 2.02
C TYR A 60 15.77 -8.90 3.47
N ILE A 61 14.57 -8.44 3.82
CA ILE A 61 14.04 -8.55 5.18
C ILE A 61 12.74 -9.35 5.14
N ASN A 62 12.70 -10.46 5.86
CA ASN A 62 11.51 -11.31 5.98
C ASN A 62 10.84 -11.07 7.33
N VAL A 63 9.59 -10.65 7.30
CA VAL A 63 8.75 -10.47 8.49
C VAL A 63 7.76 -11.63 8.54
N LEU A 64 7.85 -12.43 9.62
CA LEU A 64 7.15 -13.71 9.73
C LEU A 64 5.81 -13.64 10.46
N GLN A 65 5.50 -12.50 11.08
CA GLN A 65 4.30 -12.28 11.87
C GLN A 65 3.96 -10.79 11.92
N GLU A 66 2.72 -10.47 12.25
CA GLU A 66 2.28 -9.08 12.43
C GLU A 66 2.98 -8.39 13.62
N PRO A 67 3.22 -7.06 13.54
CA PRO A 67 2.96 -6.18 12.40
C PRO A 67 3.96 -6.37 11.25
N PHE A 68 3.47 -6.47 10.01
CA PHE A 68 4.32 -6.64 8.82
C PHE A 68 4.93 -5.32 8.39
N GLN A 69 5.99 -4.91 9.09
CA GLN A 69 6.66 -3.64 8.84
C GLN A 69 8.17 -3.73 9.04
N ILE A 70 8.88 -2.78 8.44
CA ILE A 70 10.31 -2.55 8.63
C ILE A 70 10.55 -1.07 8.90
N SER A 71 11.62 -0.77 9.64
CA SER A 71 12.08 0.59 9.90
C SER A 71 13.56 0.72 9.61
N GLU A 72 13.97 1.82 8.99
CA GLU A 72 15.34 2.08 8.57
C GLU A 72 15.61 3.58 8.55
N LYS A 73 16.89 3.94 8.37
CA LYS A 73 17.32 5.33 8.18
C LYS A 73 17.89 5.54 6.79
N GLY A 74 17.71 6.72 6.22
CA GLY A 74 18.27 7.03 4.91
C GLY A 74 17.91 8.41 4.41
N TRP A 75 18.42 8.74 3.23
CA TRP A 75 18.23 10.03 2.56
C TRP A 75 17.58 9.92 1.19
N GLY A 76 17.57 8.71 0.61
CA GLY A 76 17.10 8.46 -0.74
C GLY A 76 15.69 7.90 -0.80
N GLU A 77 14.94 8.33 -1.80
CA GLU A 77 13.65 7.78 -2.18
C GLU A 77 13.85 6.65 -3.19
N PHE A 78 13.13 5.53 -3.03
CA PHE A 78 13.29 4.37 -3.90
C PHE A 78 12.08 3.45 -3.84
N THR A 79 11.96 2.56 -4.82
CA THR A 79 10.92 1.52 -4.84
C THR A 79 11.34 0.33 -3.98
N ILE A 80 10.57 0.04 -2.94
CA ILE A 80 10.67 -1.17 -2.14
C ILE A 80 9.86 -2.27 -2.84
N GLN A 81 10.51 -3.39 -3.17
CA GLN A 81 9.78 -4.57 -3.69
C GLN A 81 9.21 -5.36 -2.52
N ILE A 82 7.95 -5.75 -2.61
CA ILE A 82 7.23 -6.42 -1.53
C ILE A 82 6.69 -7.75 -2.07
N LYS A 83 7.00 -8.83 -1.38
CA LYS A 83 6.45 -10.16 -1.66
C LYS A 83 5.64 -10.63 -0.45
N ILE A 84 4.35 -10.75 -0.66
CA ILE A 84 3.38 -11.21 0.31
C ILE A 84 3.18 -12.72 0.10
N ILE A 85 3.19 -13.48 1.19
CA ILE A 85 2.89 -14.91 1.19
C ILE A 85 1.64 -15.11 2.05
N LEU A 86 0.61 -15.74 1.47
CA LEU A 86 -0.64 -16.06 2.16
C LEU A 86 -0.57 -17.42 2.87
N PHE A 87 -1.55 -17.73 3.72
CA PHE A 87 -1.58 -19.03 4.45
C PHE A 87 -1.71 -20.24 3.54
N ASN A 88 -2.37 -20.08 2.38
CA ASN A 88 -2.44 -21.10 1.32
C ASN A 88 -1.14 -21.22 0.50
N ASN A 89 -0.07 -20.51 0.89
CA ASN A 89 1.23 -20.39 0.22
C ASN A 89 1.22 -19.72 -1.17
N GLU A 90 0.10 -19.08 -1.54
CA GLU A 90 0.04 -18.17 -2.69
C GLU A 90 0.97 -16.97 -2.46
N LYS A 91 1.60 -16.53 -3.55
CA LYS A 91 2.62 -15.46 -3.52
C LYS A 91 2.15 -14.30 -4.36
N ILE A 92 2.11 -13.13 -3.75
CA ILE A 92 1.71 -11.89 -4.42
C ILE A 92 2.92 -10.96 -4.39
N ASN A 93 3.35 -10.51 -5.57
CA ASN A 93 4.42 -9.53 -5.69
C ASN A 93 3.82 -8.16 -5.97
N THR A 94 4.29 -7.17 -5.24
CA THR A 94 3.85 -5.78 -5.35
C THR A 94 5.03 -4.87 -5.00
N ASN A 95 4.83 -3.57 -5.01
CA ASN A 95 5.87 -2.61 -4.66
C ASN A 95 5.29 -1.36 -4.00
N HIS A 96 6.17 -0.60 -3.37
CA HIS A 96 5.86 0.68 -2.76
C HIS A 96 6.98 1.69 -3.03
N TYR A 97 6.65 2.88 -3.51
CA TYR A 97 7.64 3.94 -3.67
C TYR A 97 7.78 4.71 -2.35
N LEU A 98 8.94 4.57 -1.70
CA LEU A 98 9.26 5.27 -0.47
C LEU A 98 9.49 6.76 -0.78
N LYS A 99 8.62 7.61 -0.23
CA LYS A 99 8.79 9.07 -0.24
C LYS A 99 9.35 9.54 1.09
N LEU A 100 10.29 10.46 1.06
CA LEU A 100 10.92 11.07 2.23
C LEU A 100 10.62 12.57 2.32
N HIS A 101 10.47 13.23 1.17
CA HIS A 101 10.27 14.68 1.11
C HIS A 101 8.82 15.01 0.79
N GLY A 102 8.21 15.88 1.60
CA GLY A 102 6.84 16.33 1.42
C GLY A 102 6.48 17.43 2.41
N SER A 103 5.24 17.89 2.33
CA SER A 103 4.74 19.01 3.16
C SER A 103 4.08 18.58 4.47
N THR A 104 3.93 17.28 4.71
CA THR A 104 3.28 16.71 5.90
C THR A 104 4.30 16.12 6.86
N TYR A 105 3.95 16.09 8.15
CA TYR A 105 4.81 15.55 9.20
C TYR A 105 3.97 14.73 10.21
N PRO A 106 4.20 13.40 10.33
CA PRO A 106 5.07 12.59 9.48
C PRO A 106 4.59 12.59 8.02
N LEU A 107 5.51 12.39 7.07
CA LEU A 107 5.14 12.20 5.68
C LEU A 107 4.57 10.80 5.52
N VAL A 108 3.27 10.71 5.29
CA VAL A 108 2.57 9.44 5.02
C VAL A 108 2.35 9.29 3.52
N SER A 109 2.72 8.14 2.98
CA SER A 109 2.44 7.76 1.60
C SER A 109 1.92 6.33 1.60
N GLU A 110 0.63 6.16 1.40
CA GLU A 110 -0.04 4.87 1.48
C GLU A 110 -1.08 4.70 0.36
N ARG A 111 -1.37 3.44 0.03
CA ARG A 111 -2.41 3.06 -0.92
C ARG A 111 -3.18 1.85 -0.40
N VAL A 112 -4.48 1.86 -0.64
CA VAL A 112 -5.33 0.68 -0.50
C VAL A 112 -5.22 -0.15 -1.77
N ASP A 113 -5.04 -1.46 -1.61
CA ASP A 113 -5.04 -2.43 -2.69
C ASP A 113 -5.98 -3.59 -2.32
N THR A 114 -6.38 -4.41 -3.28
CA THR A 114 -7.22 -5.58 -3.04
C THR A 114 -6.50 -6.81 -3.54
N ILE A 115 -6.28 -7.78 -2.64
CA ILE A 115 -5.74 -9.08 -3.03
C ILE A 115 -6.89 -10.07 -3.25
N ALA A 116 -6.83 -10.81 -4.35
CA ALA A 116 -7.69 -11.96 -4.61
C ALA A 116 -6.94 -13.24 -4.27
N TYR A 117 -7.59 -14.18 -3.58
CA TYR A 117 -6.96 -15.44 -3.16
C TYR A 117 -7.96 -16.60 -3.20
N LYS A 118 -7.44 -17.82 -3.32
CA LYS A 118 -8.26 -19.04 -3.27
C LYS A 118 -8.60 -19.41 -1.83
N GLY A 119 -9.90 -19.56 -1.55
CA GLY A 119 -10.41 -19.97 -0.24
C GLY A 119 -11.60 -19.15 0.22
N GLU A 120 -12.10 -19.48 1.41
CA GLU A 120 -13.20 -18.77 2.04
C GLU A 120 -12.79 -17.33 2.41
N ALA A 121 -13.79 -16.44 2.41
CA ALA A 121 -13.60 -15.06 2.82
C ALA A 121 -13.21 -15.04 4.31
N VAL A 122 -12.10 -14.39 4.63
CA VAL A 122 -11.77 -14.11 6.03
C VAL A 122 -12.78 -13.06 6.49
N PRO A 123 -13.52 -13.28 7.61
CA PRO A 123 -14.40 -12.27 8.16
C PRO A 123 -13.62 -10.97 8.39
N ILE A 124 -14.09 -9.88 7.79
CA ILE A 124 -13.49 -8.57 8.01
C ILE A 124 -13.85 -8.16 9.43
N ASP A 125 -12.85 -8.01 10.29
CA ASP A 125 -13.03 -7.43 11.62
C ASP A 125 -13.48 -5.97 11.45
N PRO A 126 -14.64 -5.56 12.01
CA PRO A 126 -15.10 -4.17 11.95
C PRO A 126 -14.13 -3.15 12.55
N GLY A 127 -13.23 -3.57 13.45
CA GLY A 127 -12.13 -2.73 13.96
C GLY A 127 -10.97 -2.55 12.96
N TYR A 128 -10.94 -3.38 11.92
CA TYR A 128 -10.04 -3.35 10.76
C TYR A 128 -10.75 -2.96 9.48
N MET A 129 -12.00 -2.50 9.58
CA MET A 129 -12.71 -1.87 8.47
C MET A 129 -11.90 -0.64 8.12
N PHE A 130 -11.12 -0.76 7.05
CA PHE A 130 -10.55 0.39 6.36
C PHE A 130 -11.70 1.39 6.20
N GLU A 131 -11.50 2.64 6.60
CA GLU A 131 -12.47 3.68 6.26
C GLU A 131 -12.63 3.59 4.74
N TYR A 132 -13.72 2.98 4.29
CA TYR A 132 -14.19 3.18 2.94
C TYR A 132 -14.39 4.67 2.92
N VAL A 133 -13.53 5.37 2.20
CA VAL A 133 -13.80 6.74 1.83
C VAL A 133 -15.22 6.68 1.29
N ASP A 134 -16.10 7.51 1.85
CA ASP A 134 -17.45 7.68 1.34
C ASP A 134 -17.31 8.30 -0.06
N ASP A 135 -16.95 7.45 -1.01
CA ASP A 135 -16.61 7.78 -2.38
C ASP A 135 -17.87 8.21 -3.13
N ASP A 136 -19.03 8.30 -2.48
CA ASP A 136 -20.24 8.88 -3.04
C ASP A 136 -19.99 10.25 -3.66
N GLU A 137 -19.07 11.07 -3.11
CA GLU A 137 -18.66 12.31 -3.75
C GLU A 137 -17.76 12.10 -4.98
N GLU A 138 -16.83 11.14 -4.95
CA GLU A 138 -15.94 10.85 -6.08
C GLU A 138 -16.71 10.20 -7.24
N TYR A 139 -17.58 9.23 -6.95
CA TYR A 139 -18.50 8.61 -7.91
C TYR A 139 -19.40 9.67 -8.56
N LYS A 140 -19.95 10.62 -7.79
CA LYS A 140 -20.74 11.72 -8.36
C LYS A 140 -19.92 12.58 -9.33
N ARG A 141 -18.69 12.95 -8.98
CA ARG A 141 -17.82 13.75 -9.86
C ARG A 141 -17.46 13.00 -11.14
N ILE A 142 -17.23 11.69 -11.04
CA ILE A 142 -16.95 10.82 -12.19
C ILE A 142 -18.19 10.73 -13.08
N ASP A 143 -19.37 10.46 -12.52
CA ASP A 143 -20.64 10.37 -13.26
C ASP A 143 -21.00 11.68 -13.97
N GLU A 144 -20.84 12.82 -13.29
CA GLU A 144 -21.02 14.15 -13.87
C GLU A 144 -20.09 14.36 -15.08
N GLY A 145 -18.82 13.98 -14.95
CA GLY A 145 -17.84 14.04 -16.04
C GLY A 145 -18.19 13.15 -17.23
N ILE A 146 -18.68 11.93 -16.98
CA ILE A 146 -19.13 11.00 -18.03
C ILE A 146 -20.34 11.57 -18.77
N ASN A 147 -21.36 12.04 -18.05
CA ASN A 147 -22.57 12.59 -18.64
C ASN A 147 -22.29 13.82 -19.49
N TYR A 148 -21.43 14.73 -19.00
CA TYR A 148 -21.00 15.90 -19.78
C TYR A 148 -20.31 15.50 -21.10
N MET A 149 -19.45 14.48 -21.06
CA MET A 149 -18.78 13.99 -22.27
C MET A 149 -19.76 13.33 -23.25
N LEU A 150 -20.79 12.64 -22.76
CA LEU A 150 -21.83 12.05 -23.60
C LEU A 150 -22.64 13.14 -24.32
N GLU A 151 -23.07 14.19 -23.62
CA GLU A 151 -23.79 15.33 -24.21
C GLU A 151 -22.97 16.01 -25.32
N LEU A 152 -21.68 16.27 -25.07
CA LEU A 152 -20.75 16.83 -26.05
C LEU A 152 -20.65 15.99 -27.34
N LEU A 153 -20.73 14.66 -27.22
CA LEU A 153 -20.65 13.75 -28.35
C LEU A 153 -21.97 13.69 -29.13
N GLU A 154 -23.11 13.83 -28.46
CA GLU A 154 -24.42 13.93 -29.10
C GLU A 154 -24.56 15.24 -29.88
N ASP A 155 -24.14 16.36 -29.30
CA ASP A 155 -24.14 17.67 -29.97
C ASP A 155 -23.27 17.70 -31.22
N ARG A 156 -22.18 16.94 -31.25
CA ARG A 156 -21.31 16.80 -32.42
C ARG A 156 -21.90 15.88 -33.50
N LYS A 157 -22.74 14.92 -33.14
CA LYS A 157 -23.44 14.06 -34.12
C LYS A 157 -24.63 14.77 -34.76
N ASN A 158 -25.20 15.74 -34.06
CA ASN A 158 -26.37 16.51 -34.50
C ASN A 158 -26.01 17.80 -35.26
N LYS A 159 -24.72 18.06 -35.49
CA LYS A 159 -24.17 19.09 -36.38
C LYS A 159 -23.59 18.46 -37.64
#